data_AF-A0A9R1S9U5-F1
#
_entry.id   AF-A0A9R1S9U5-F1
#
_cell.length_a   1.000
_cell.length_b   1.000
_cell.length_c   1.000
_cell.angle_alpha   90.00
_cell.angle_beta   90.00
_cell.angle_gamma   90.00
#
_symmetry.space_group_name_H-M   'P 1'
#
loop_
_entity.id
_entity.type
_entity.pdbx_description
1 polymer ?
#
loop_
_entity_poly.entity_id
_entity_poly.type
_entity_poly.pdbx_seq_one_letter_code
_entity_poly.pdbx_strand_id
1 'polypeptide(L)'
;MTDFFSGIQAGMVVNGLENIEQSPKDWNSDGDGSGGSTGLPESPCFTSRLSVLKVGSVISKFSEFKCQLVRETGFDGMLELKSWQKINLKYNAYIMDRVDVDASIINLERQGVIELCDKDMNYVFGIPCGDSTIEGEGVEPSAACIEYTRAATSFSDRGTHSLKAAEAYLSRCITESSTQLEQDCFKIAFVIFIVGHVLAPTAKHDYISIDFWAALNDISKIKDWNWGGYVLKNLFQAVKKFKADVLRRNPTVHIVGCHLFLQLFVLDSLELGVLNRARGVTPRIGLYDYESIKNMVEKITVNFALGEVSFHGAPVRSELSV
;
A
#
# COMPACT_ATOMS: atom_id res chain seq x y z
N MET A 1 -14.05 6.98 65.56
CA MET A 1 -13.16 6.36 66.56
C MET A 1 -12.16 5.54 65.76
N THR A 2 -10.93 6.08 65.65
CA THR A 2 -9.62 5.38 65.76
C THR A 2 -9.65 3.85 65.58
N ASP A 3 -8.82 3.18 64.77
CA ASP A 3 -7.36 3.26 64.68
C ASP A 3 -6.79 2.47 63.48
N PHE A 4 -5.51 2.74 63.23
CA PHE A 4 -4.56 2.12 62.31
C PHE A 4 -3.89 0.83 62.88
N PHE A 5 -3.16 0.13 62.00
CA PHE A 5 -2.20 -0.99 62.18
C PHE A 5 -2.83 -2.40 62.31
N SER A 6 -2.28 -3.48 61.73
CA SER A 6 -0.88 -3.84 61.51
C SER A 6 -0.72 -4.88 60.37
N GLY A 7 0.48 -4.96 59.79
CA GLY A 7 0.87 -5.98 58.82
C GLY A 7 1.52 -7.22 59.46
N ILE A 8 1.55 -8.33 58.73
CA ILE A 8 2.46 -9.48 58.94
C ILE A 8 2.90 -10.01 57.58
N GLN A 9 4.19 -10.33 57.49
CA GLN A 9 4.92 -10.78 56.30
C GLN A 9 5.24 -12.28 56.38
N ALA A 10 5.43 -12.87 55.18
CA ALA A 10 6.28 -14.02 54.82
C ALA A 10 5.66 -15.43 54.70
N GLY A 11 5.90 -16.04 53.53
CA GLY A 11 5.77 -17.47 53.27
C GLY A 11 5.86 -17.80 51.77
N MET A 12 7.05 -18.05 51.24
CA MET A 12 7.27 -18.72 49.93
C MET A 12 7.24 -20.25 50.13
N VAL A 13 6.70 -21.01 49.14
CA VAL A 13 7.30 -22.19 48.47
C VAL A 13 6.24 -23.05 47.72
N VAL A 14 6.37 -23.05 46.38
CA VAL A 14 6.35 -24.17 45.40
C VAL A 14 5.06 -24.91 44.96
N ASN A 15 4.80 -24.74 43.65
CA ASN A 15 4.23 -25.58 42.57
C ASN A 15 2.89 -26.35 42.68
N GLY A 16 2.02 -26.05 41.70
CA GLY A 16 0.95 -26.91 41.19
C GLY A 16 0.35 -26.32 39.91
N LEU A 17 0.49 -27.05 38.80
CA LEU A 17 -0.07 -26.90 37.44
C LEU A 17 -1.58 -26.51 37.47
N GLU A 18 -2.25 -25.87 36.51
CA GLU A 18 -2.17 -25.85 35.04
C GLU A 18 -3.25 -24.85 34.51
N ASN A 19 -3.20 -24.55 33.20
CA ASN A 19 -4.21 -23.87 32.36
C ASN A 19 -4.02 -22.37 32.08
N ILE A 20 -3.10 -22.10 31.16
CA ILE A 20 -3.02 -20.87 30.35
C ILE A 20 -3.90 -21.07 29.11
N GLU A 21 -4.97 -20.27 28.98
CA GLU A 21 -5.69 -20.10 27.72
C GLU A 21 -4.81 -19.35 26.71
N GLN A 22 -4.55 -20.01 25.58
CA GLN A 22 -3.73 -19.49 24.49
C GLN A 22 -4.49 -18.46 23.66
N SER A 23 -3.91 -17.25 23.58
CA SER A 23 -4.22 -16.24 22.56
C SER A 23 -3.77 -16.73 21.17
N PRO A 24 -4.52 -16.49 20.08
CA PRO A 24 -4.17 -16.94 18.73
C PRO A 24 -2.88 -16.29 18.22
N LYS A 25 -1.94 -17.14 17.80
CA LYS A 25 -0.61 -16.79 17.31
C LYS A 25 -0.66 -16.00 16.00
N ASP A 26 0.16 -14.95 15.96
CA ASP A 26 0.53 -14.20 14.77
C ASP A 26 1.05 -15.11 13.66
N TRP A 27 0.54 -14.89 12.45
CA TRP A 27 0.95 -15.58 11.24
C TRP A 27 2.33 -15.08 10.78
N ASN A 28 3.39 -15.80 11.18
CA ASN A 28 4.69 -15.69 10.55
C ASN A 28 4.66 -16.43 9.21
N SER A 29 4.95 -15.72 8.13
CA SER A 29 5.16 -16.30 6.80
C SER A 29 6.52 -17.00 6.78
N ASP A 30 6.48 -18.32 6.73
CA ASP A 30 7.46 -19.30 6.25
C ASP A 30 8.92 -18.83 6.09
N GLY A 31 9.74 -19.21 7.08
CA GLY A 31 11.17 -19.45 6.89
C GLY A 31 11.39 -20.95 6.70
N ASP A 32 11.88 -21.34 5.52
CA ASP A 32 12.44 -22.67 5.29
C ASP A 32 13.95 -22.60 5.52
N GLY A 33 14.45 -23.49 6.39
CA GLY A 33 15.87 -23.63 6.69
C GLY A 33 16.56 -24.71 5.87
N SER A 34 17.87 -24.56 5.65
CA SER A 34 18.86 -25.65 5.70
C SER A 34 20.28 -25.06 5.70
N GLY A 35 21.19 -25.68 6.44
CA GLY A 35 22.51 -25.14 6.75
C GLY A 35 23.59 -25.33 5.67
N GLY A 36 24.74 -24.68 5.92
CA GLY A 36 26.05 -25.14 5.48
C GLY A 36 26.63 -24.53 4.19
N SER A 37 27.51 -23.55 4.40
CA SER A 37 28.73 -23.25 3.63
C SER A 37 28.68 -22.30 2.41
N THR A 38 29.76 -21.50 2.36
CA THR A 38 30.38 -20.77 1.24
C THR A 38 29.73 -19.48 0.71
N GLY A 39 30.16 -18.37 1.30
CA GLY A 39 30.68 -17.19 0.60
C GLY A 39 30.06 -16.77 -0.73
N LEU A 40 28.85 -16.23 -0.70
CA LEU A 40 28.31 -15.26 -1.65
C LEU A 40 27.50 -14.24 -0.83
N PRO A 41 27.48 -12.94 -1.18
CA PRO A 41 26.55 -12.01 -0.55
C PRO A 41 25.12 -12.49 -0.85
N GLU A 42 24.44 -13.02 0.17
CA GLU A 42 23.04 -13.44 0.04
C GLU A 42 22.20 -12.26 -0.46
N SER A 43 21.31 -12.52 -1.42
CA SER A 43 20.32 -11.54 -1.86
C SER A 43 19.52 -11.05 -0.64
N PRO A 44 19.27 -9.73 -0.51
CA PRO A 44 18.55 -9.21 0.65
C PRO A 44 17.15 -9.82 0.76
N CYS A 45 16.68 -9.98 1.99
CA CYS A 45 15.30 -10.29 2.29
C CYS A 45 14.41 -9.07 2.02
N PHE A 46 13.44 -9.19 1.12
CA PHE A 46 12.50 -8.12 0.83
C PHE A 46 11.23 -8.25 1.65
N THR A 47 10.77 -7.13 2.21
CA THR A 47 9.49 -7.05 2.93
C THR A 47 8.72 -5.81 2.50
N SER A 48 7.40 -5.80 2.69
CA SER A 48 6.54 -4.66 2.34
C SER A 48 5.38 -4.56 3.32
N ARG A 49 4.90 -3.34 3.56
CA ARG A 49 3.68 -3.07 4.32
C ARG A 49 2.47 -2.75 3.42
N LEU A 50 2.68 -2.68 2.11
CA LEU A 50 1.59 -2.53 1.16
C LEU A 50 0.64 -3.73 1.30
N SER A 51 -0.66 -3.47 1.49
CA SER A 51 -1.64 -4.54 1.69
C SER A 51 -2.91 -4.33 0.86
N VAL A 52 -2.95 -4.99 -0.29
CA VAL A 52 -4.15 -5.10 -1.14
C VAL A 52 -5.21 -5.94 -0.44
N LEU A 53 -4.81 -6.99 0.29
CA LEU A 53 -5.72 -7.82 1.07
C LEU A 53 -6.51 -7.02 2.11
N LYS A 54 -5.82 -6.17 2.89
CA LYS A 54 -6.46 -5.34 3.92
C LYS A 54 -7.46 -4.38 3.28
N VAL A 55 -7.07 -3.71 2.20
CA VAL A 55 -7.97 -2.79 1.48
C VAL A 55 -9.19 -3.50 0.91
N GLY A 56 -8.99 -4.59 0.15
CA GLY A 56 -10.10 -5.36 -0.43
C GLY A 56 -11.03 -5.96 0.62
N SER A 57 -10.51 -6.37 1.77
CA SER A 57 -11.33 -6.86 2.91
C SER A 57 -12.23 -5.78 3.52
N VAL A 58 -11.77 -4.53 3.57
CA VAL A 58 -12.58 -3.40 4.07
C VAL A 58 -13.61 -2.97 3.03
N ILE A 59 -13.20 -2.80 1.77
CA ILE A 59 -14.09 -2.37 0.67
C ILE A 59 -15.20 -3.39 0.43
N SER A 60 -14.93 -4.70 0.54
CA SER A 60 -15.96 -5.74 0.33
C SER A 60 -17.13 -5.68 1.32
N LYS A 61 -17.02 -4.89 2.40
CA LYS A 61 -18.08 -4.67 3.40
C LYS A 61 -18.84 -3.35 3.20
N PHE A 62 -18.51 -2.57 2.17
CA PHE A 62 -19.17 -1.30 1.91
C PHE A 62 -20.59 -1.52 1.39
N SER A 63 -21.52 -0.70 1.88
CA SER A 63 -22.84 -0.55 1.26
C SER A 63 -22.71 0.25 -0.04
N GLU A 64 -23.74 0.19 -0.89
CA GLU A 64 -23.77 1.01 -2.11
C GLU A 64 -23.63 2.50 -1.79
N PHE A 65 -24.23 2.96 -0.69
CA PHE A 65 -24.07 4.35 -0.25
C PHE A 65 -22.62 4.70 0.09
N LYS A 66 -21.89 3.83 0.79
CA LYS A 66 -20.45 4.03 1.04
C LYS A 66 -19.65 4.03 -0.27
N CYS A 67 -19.99 3.17 -1.22
CA CYS A 67 -19.39 3.19 -2.56
C CYS A 67 -19.66 4.52 -3.28
N GLN A 68 -20.87 5.08 -3.16
CA GLN A 68 -21.18 6.41 -3.69
C GLN A 68 -20.29 7.50 -3.05
N LEU A 69 -20.13 7.49 -1.73
CA LEU A 69 -19.25 8.45 -1.05
C LEU A 69 -17.79 8.35 -1.55
N VAL A 70 -17.31 7.14 -1.85
CA VAL A 70 -16.00 6.93 -2.48
C VAL A 70 -15.95 7.56 -3.87
N ARG A 71 -16.98 7.34 -4.71
CA ARG A 71 -17.04 7.94 -6.06
C ARG A 71 -16.99 9.46 -6.04
N GLU A 72 -17.60 10.08 -5.03
CA GLU A 72 -17.56 11.54 -4.87
C GLU A 72 -16.15 12.09 -4.60
N THR A 73 -15.22 11.27 -4.07
CA THR A 73 -13.81 11.65 -3.89
C THR A 73 -12.96 11.53 -5.16
N GLY A 74 -13.47 10.86 -6.20
CA GLY A 74 -12.71 10.52 -7.41
C GLY A 74 -11.75 9.33 -7.25
N PHE A 75 -11.83 8.58 -6.14
CA PHE A 75 -11.05 7.34 -5.91
C PHE A 75 -11.87 6.08 -6.25
N ASP A 76 -12.87 6.19 -7.13
CA ASP A 76 -13.77 5.09 -7.48
C ASP A 76 -13.06 3.90 -8.11
N GLY A 77 -11.95 4.10 -8.82
CA GLY A 77 -11.18 2.99 -9.36
C GLY A 77 -10.60 2.07 -8.28
N MET A 78 -10.47 2.55 -7.04
CA MET A 78 -10.07 1.71 -5.91
C MET A 78 -11.16 0.72 -5.48
N LEU A 79 -12.42 0.93 -5.86
CA LEU A 79 -13.51 -0.01 -5.63
C LEU A 79 -13.37 -1.28 -6.50
N GLU A 80 -12.60 -1.21 -7.59
CA GLU A 80 -12.33 -2.37 -8.46
C GLU A 80 -11.18 -3.26 -7.97
N LEU A 81 -10.51 -2.85 -6.89
CA LEU A 81 -9.36 -3.55 -6.35
C LEU A 81 -9.76 -4.92 -5.77
N LYS A 82 -9.20 -5.99 -6.37
CA LYS A 82 -9.40 -7.36 -5.90
C LYS A 82 -8.47 -7.68 -4.73
N SER A 83 -8.94 -8.47 -3.77
CA SER A 83 -8.13 -8.91 -2.62
C SER A 83 -7.00 -9.85 -3.05
N TRP A 84 -5.73 -9.45 -2.87
CA TRP A 84 -4.56 -10.28 -3.19
C TRP A 84 -3.82 -10.71 -1.93
N GLN A 85 -3.55 -12.01 -1.81
CA GLN A 85 -2.88 -12.57 -0.64
C GLN A 85 -1.39 -12.23 -0.57
N LYS A 86 -0.71 -12.18 -1.72
CA LYS A 86 0.73 -11.94 -1.82
C LYS A 86 1.06 -11.04 -3.01
N ILE A 87 2.20 -10.37 -2.92
CA ILE A 87 2.79 -9.55 -3.99
C ILE A 87 4.21 -10.08 -4.24
N ASN A 88 4.67 -10.08 -5.49
CA ASN A 88 5.99 -10.61 -5.82
C ASN A 88 7.07 -9.55 -5.55
N LEU A 89 7.63 -9.56 -4.34
CA LEU A 89 8.63 -8.57 -3.93
C LEU A 89 9.97 -8.69 -4.66
N LYS A 90 10.32 -9.89 -5.14
CA LYS A 90 11.52 -10.08 -5.99
C LYS A 90 11.36 -9.37 -7.33
N TYR A 91 10.18 -9.49 -7.94
CA TYR A 91 9.87 -8.77 -9.17
C TYR A 91 9.79 -7.26 -8.95
N ASN A 92 9.20 -6.80 -7.84
CA ASN A 92 9.19 -5.38 -7.52
C ASN A 92 10.61 -4.83 -7.31
N ALA A 93 11.47 -5.56 -6.60
CA ALA A 93 12.88 -5.20 -6.46
C ALA A 93 13.59 -5.10 -7.83
N TYR A 94 13.33 -6.07 -8.73
CA TYR A 94 13.86 -6.07 -10.09
C TYR A 94 13.43 -4.84 -10.91
N ILE A 95 12.16 -4.42 -10.81
CA ILE A 95 11.66 -3.22 -11.51
C ILE A 95 12.22 -1.95 -10.85
N MET A 96 12.23 -1.86 -9.52
CA MET A 96 12.72 -0.67 -8.80
C MET A 96 14.19 -0.38 -9.10
N ASP A 97 15.01 -1.41 -9.30
CA ASP A 97 16.40 -1.25 -9.75
C ASP A 97 16.51 -0.57 -11.13
N ARG A 98 15.52 -0.82 -11.99
CA ARG A 98 15.44 -0.33 -13.38
C ARG A 98 14.73 1.02 -13.55
N VAL A 99 14.16 1.57 -12.49
CA VAL A 99 13.57 2.91 -12.53
C VAL A 99 14.68 3.95 -12.55
N ASP A 100 14.73 4.77 -13.59
CA ASP A 100 15.48 6.02 -13.60
C ASP A 100 14.53 7.15 -13.17
N VAL A 101 14.78 7.67 -11.97
CA VAL A 101 13.91 8.69 -11.36
C VAL A 101 14.09 10.05 -12.03
N ASP A 102 15.28 10.38 -12.50
CA ASP A 102 15.56 11.70 -13.04
C ASP A 102 15.07 11.79 -14.49
N ALA A 103 15.15 10.70 -15.24
CA ALA A 103 14.53 10.58 -16.56
C ALA A 103 13.03 10.22 -16.52
N SER A 104 12.49 9.85 -15.36
CA SER A 104 11.10 9.36 -15.20
C SER A 104 10.77 8.20 -16.15
N ILE A 105 11.64 7.18 -16.17
CA ILE A 105 11.46 5.98 -17.01
C ILE A 105 11.71 4.69 -16.24
N ILE A 106 11.22 3.57 -16.78
CA ILE A 106 11.65 2.22 -16.44
C ILE A 106 12.47 1.69 -17.61
N ASN A 107 13.78 1.53 -17.41
CA ASN A 107 14.68 0.97 -18.42
C ASN A 107 14.74 -0.56 -18.26
N LEU A 108 13.96 -1.28 -19.07
CA LEU A 108 13.94 -2.75 -19.10
C LEU A 108 14.98 -3.34 -20.07
N GLU A 109 16.05 -2.57 -20.34
CA GLU A 109 17.17 -2.96 -21.20
C GLU A 109 16.69 -3.41 -22.59
N ARG A 110 16.98 -4.66 -22.98
CA ARG A 110 16.61 -5.22 -24.28
C ARG A 110 15.11 -5.41 -24.46
N GLN A 111 14.33 -5.35 -23.39
CA GLN A 111 12.88 -5.45 -23.47
C GLN A 111 12.26 -4.14 -23.96
N GLY A 112 12.90 -3.00 -23.71
CA GLY A 112 12.39 -1.67 -24.06
C GLY A 112 12.41 -0.69 -22.88
N VAL A 113 11.91 0.51 -23.12
CA VAL A 113 11.81 1.59 -22.13
C VAL A 113 10.36 2.01 -22.00
N ILE A 114 9.93 2.29 -20.77
CA ILE A 114 8.56 2.74 -20.45
C ILE A 114 8.66 4.10 -19.74
N GLU A 115 7.97 5.12 -20.23
CA GLU A 115 7.86 6.42 -19.57
C GLU A 115 6.92 6.36 -18.35
N LEU A 116 7.18 7.21 -17.36
CA LEU A 116 6.37 7.37 -16.17
C LEU A 116 5.88 8.81 -16.04
N CYS A 117 4.57 8.96 -15.94
CA CYS A 117 3.90 10.22 -15.66
C CYS A 117 2.77 10.02 -14.63
N ASP A 118 2.24 11.12 -14.12
CA ASP A 118 1.14 11.12 -13.16
C ASP A 118 -0.12 10.43 -13.71
N LYS A 119 -0.44 10.65 -14.99
CA LYS A 119 -1.59 10.04 -15.68
C LYS A 119 -1.55 8.52 -15.69
N ASP A 120 -0.38 7.90 -15.57
CA ASP A 120 -0.28 6.44 -15.47
C ASP A 120 -0.93 5.92 -14.18
N MET A 121 -0.93 6.72 -13.11
CA MET A 121 -1.63 6.37 -11.87
C MET A 121 -3.15 6.38 -12.06
N ASN A 122 -3.68 7.33 -12.83
CA ASN A 122 -5.09 7.33 -13.22
C ASN A 122 -5.41 6.14 -14.13
N TYR A 123 -4.56 5.85 -15.12
CA TYR A 123 -4.73 4.69 -15.99
C TYR A 123 -4.80 3.39 -15.18
N VAL A 124 -3.87 3.18 -14.23
CA VAL A 124 -3.80 1.95 -13.44
C VAL A 124 -4.87 1.88 -12.36
N PHE A 125 -5.03 2.91 -11.54
CA PHE A 125 -5.87 2.86 -10.34
C PHE A 125 -7.18 3.64 -10.43
N GLY A 126 -7.36 4.48 -11.44
CA GLY A 126 -8.52 5.36 -11.55
C GLY A 126 -8.57 6.42 -10.45
N ILE A 127 -7.40 6.83 -9.93
CA ILE A 127 -7.31 7.93 -8.96
C ILE A 127 -7.19 9.28 -9.67
N PRO A 128 -7.51 10.40 -9.00
CA PRO A 128 -7.53 11.69 -9.67
C PRO A 128 -6.13 12.18 -10.07
N CYS A 129 -6.06 12.83 -11.23
CA CYS A 129 -4.88 13.54 -11.75
C CYS A 129 -5.30 14.94 -12.19
N GLY A 130 -5.81 15.73 -11.24
CA GLY A 130 -6.22 17.10 -11.51
C GLY A 130 -5.04 18.06 -11.66
N ASP A 131 -5.33 19.33 -11.92
CA ASP A 131 -4.30 20.34 -12.21
C ASP A 131 -3.64 20.92 -10.96
N SER A 132 -4.22 20.69 -9.77
CA SER A 132 -3.74 21.27 -8.51
C SER A 132 -2.72 20.36 -7.83
N THR A 133 -1.49 20.84 -7.63
CA THR A 133 -0.44 20.08 -6.91
C THR A 133 -0.74 20.00 -5.42
N ILE A 134 -0.62 18.80 -4.84
CA ILE A 134 -0.71 18.62 -3.39
C ILE A 134 0.59 19.12 -2.75
N GLU A 135 0.51 20.28 -2.11
CA GLU A 135 1.57 20.86 -1.30
C GLU A 135 1.30 20.64 0.20
N GLY A 136 2.35 20.72 1.01
CA GLY A 136 2.29 20.51 2.45
C GLY A 136 1.58 21.63 3.21
N GLU A 137 1.55 21.46 4.54
CA GLU A 137 0.81 22.23 5.55
C GLU A 137 0.73 23.76 5.34
N GLY A 138 -0.36 24.35 5.86
CA GLY A 138 -0.59 25.81 5.82
C GLY A 138 -2.06 26.22 5.74
N VAL A 139 -3.00 25.27 5.85
CA VAL A 139 -4.44 25.53 5.75
C VAL A 139 -5.11 25.27 7.09
N GLU A 140 -5.97 26.21 7.51
CA GLU A 140 -6.82 26.02 8.68
C GLU A 140 -7.75 24.81 8.49
N PRO A 141 -7.79 23.87 9.45
CA PRO A 141 -8.52 22.63 9.31
C PRO A 141 -10.04 22.86 9.27
N SER A 142 -10.70 22.24 8.31
CA SER A 142 -12.16 22.29 8.17
C SER A 142 -12.86 21.56 9.32
N ALA A 143 -14.16 21.79 9.48
CA ALA A 143 -14.97 21.11 10.49
C ALA A 143 -14.85 19.57 10.38
N ALA A 144 -14.80 19.03 9.16
CA ALA A 144 -14.62 17.60 8.91
C ALA A 144 -13.22 17.11 9.30
N CYS A 145 -12.15 17.85 9.00
CA CYS A 145 -10.80 17.51 9.44
C CYS A 145 -10.69 17.50 10.97
N ILE A 146 -11.28 18.49 11.64
CA ILE A 146 -11.31 18.57 13.10
C ILE A 146 -12.09 17.38 13.68
N GLU A 147 -13.27 17.08 13.14
CA GLU A 147 -14.11 16.00 13.65
C GLU A 147 -13.48 14.63 13.41
N TYR A 148 -12.92 14.38 12.23
CA TYR A 148 -12.16 13.16 11.96
C TYR A 148 -10.96 13.05 12.92
N THR A 149 -10.27 14.15 13.21
CA THR A 149 -9.16 14.15 14.18
C THR A 149 -9.63 13.69 15.56
N ARG A 150 -10.74 14.23 16.07
CA ARG A 150 -11.33 13.78 17.34
C ARG A 150 -11.69 12.30 17.29
N ALA A 151 -12.38 11.86 16.24
CA ALA A 151 -12.77 10.47 16.10
C ALA A 151 -11.55 9.54 16.06
N ALA A 152 -10.50 9.89 15.33
CA ALA A 152 -9.29 9.08 15.22
C ALA A 152 -8.59 8.92 16.58
N THR A 153 -8.56 9.97 17.42
CA THR A 153 -7.99 9.88 18.78
C THR A 153 -8.78 8.95 19.71
N SER A 154 -10.08 8.75 19.46
CA SER A 154 -10.87 7.78 20.23
C SER A 154 -10.55 6.31 19.89
N PHE A 155 -9.97 6.06 18.72
CA PHE A 155 -9.60 4.71 18.26
C PHE A 155 -8.13 4.37 18.52
N SER A 156 -7.26 5.36 18.66
CA SER A 156 -5.82 5.14 18.78
C SER A 156 -5.08 6.33 19.37
N ASP A 157 -4.10 6.07 20.23
CA ASP A 157 -3.16 7.08 20.76
C ASP A 157 -2.33 7.77 19.66
N ARG A 158 -2.24 7.17 18.47
CA ARG A 158 -1.58 7.77 17.29
C ARG A 158 -2.51 8.70 16.51
N GLY A 159 -3.77 8.84 16.92
CA GLY A 159 -4.77 9.71 16.30
C GLY A 159 -4.89 9.47 14.80
N THR A 160 -4.87 10.57 14.03
CA THR A 160 -5.04 10.56 12.57
C THR A 160 -3.96 9.79 11.83
N HIS A 161 -2.77 9.64 12.41
CA HIS A 161 -1.68 8.85 11.83
C HIS A 161 -1.90 7.34 11.92
N SER A 162 -2.92 6.88 12.65
CA SER A 162 -3.23 5.46 12.77
C SER A 162 -4.08 4.97 11.61
N LEU A 163 -3.53 4.06 10.79
CA LEU A 163 -4.31 3.40 9.73
C LEU A 163 -5.42 2.52 10.30
N LYS A 164 -5.25 2.00 11.53
CA LYS A 164 -6.31 1.32 12.27
C LYS A 164 -7.45 2.26 12.67
N ALA A 165 -7.16 3.52 13.00
CA ALA A 165 -8.21 4.51 13.29
C ALA A 165 -9.02 4.83 12.02
N ALA A 166 -8.36 4.96 10.87
CA ALA A 166 -9.04 5.10 9.59
C ALA A 166 -9.93 3.88 9.29
N GLU A 167 -9.41 2.65 9.43
CA GLU A 167 -10.18 1.40 9.28
C GLU A 167 -11.39 1.32 10.22
N ALA A 168 -11.21 1.70 11.48
CA ALA A 168 -12.28 1.72 12.48
C ALA A 168 -13.38 2.71 12.10
N TYR A 169 -13.02 3.89 11.59
CA TYR A 169 -13.99 4.87 11.09
C TYR A 169 -14.75 4.33 9.87
N LEU A 170 -14.05 3.73 8.91
CA LEU A 170 -14.66 3.11 7.73
C LEU A 170 -15.65 1.99 8.06
N SER A 171 -15.47 1.33 9.21
CA SER A 171 -16.32 0.25 9.70
C SER A 171 -17.62 0.74 10.37
N ARG A 172 -17.77 2.05 10.64
CA ARG A 172 -18.99 2.62 11.23
C ARG A 172 -20.21 2.47 10.32
N CYS A 173 -21.41 2.51 10.90
CA CYS A 173 -22.65 2.59 10.13
C CYS A 173 -22.77 4.00 9.53
N ILE A 174 -22.55 4.12 8.21
CA ILE A 174 -22.71 5.36 7.44
C ILE A 174 -23.80 5.09 6.41
N THR A 175 -24.84 5.90 6.44
CA THR A 175 -26.05 5.77 5.62
C THR A 175 -26.47 7.13 5.08
N GLU A 176 -27.47 7.15 4.21
CA GLU A 176 -28.10 8.36 3.67
C GLU A 176 -28.63 9.29 4.77
N SER A 177 -28.96 8.74 5.94
CA SER A 177 -29.43 9.49 7.11
C SER A 177 -28.30 10.08 7.97
N SER A 178 -27.05 9.66 7.74
CA SER A 178 -25.88 10.20 8.46
C SER A 178 -25.67 11.66 8.11
N THR A 179 -25.16 12.43 9.08
CA THR A 179 -24.90 13.85 8.86
C THR A 179 -23.83 14.07 7.78
N GLN A 180 -23.86 15.22 7.10
CA GLN A 180 -22.82 15.56 6.12
C GLN A 180 -21.41 15.47 6.72
N LEU A 181 -21.26 15.88 7.99
CA LEU A 181 -20.00 15.81 8.71
C LEU A 181 -19.47 14.38 8.86
N GLU A 182 -20.35 13.41 9.16
CA GLU A 182 -19.96 11.99 9.24
C GLU A 182 -19.60 11.40 7.88
N GLN A 183 -20.34 11.79 6.83
CA GLN A 183 -20.06 11.38 5.46
C GLN A 183 -18.71 11.95 4.97
N ASP A 184 -18.41 13.20 5.30
CA ASP A 184 -17.14 13.85 4.98
C ASP A 184 -15.96 13.22 5.75
N CYS A 185 -16.15 12.91 7.03
CA CYS A 185 -15.15 12.15 7.80
C CYS A 185 -14.92 10.75 7.22
N PHE A 186 -15.96 10.08 6.71
CA PHE A 186 -15.81 8.80 6.01
C PHE A 186 -14.93 8.94 4.76
N LYS A 187 -15.14 10.00 3.95
CA LYS A 187 -14.30 10.30 2.77
C LYS A 187 -12.85 10.57 3.16
N ILE A 188 -12.61 11.37 4.20
CA ILE A 188 -11.26 11.60 4.76
C ILE A 188 -10.60 10.28 5.17
N ALA A 189 -11.31 9.47 5.96
CA ALA A 189 -10.81 8.18 6.43
C ALA A 189 -10.46 7.25 5.25
N PHE A 190 -11.29 7.24 4.20
CA PHE A 190 -11.09 6.41 3.02
C PHE A 190 -9.81 6.79 2.28
N VAL A 191 -9.62 8.08 1.98
CA VAL A 191 -8.41 8.54 1.28
C VAL A 191 -7.15 8.24 2.09
N ILE A 192 -7.16 8.53 3.40
CA ILE A 192 -6.03 8.21 4.30
C ILE A 192 -5.72 6.70 4.29
N PHE A 193 -6.75 5.88 4.39
CA PHE A 193 -6.63 4.42 4.42
C PHE A 193 -6.03 3.85 3.12
N ILE A 194 -6.52 4.30 1.97
CA ILE A 194 -6.02 3.88 0.66
C ILE A 194 -4.58 4.36 0.43
N VAL A 195 -4.29 5.62 0.76
CA VAL A 195 -2.94 6.16 0.62
C VAL A 195 -1.96 5.40 1.51
N GLY A 196 -2.30 5.15 2.77
CA GLY A 196 -1.39 4.47 3.70
C GLY A 196 -1.17 2.99 3.44
N HIS A 197 -2.12 2.28 2.83
CA HIS A 197 -1.99 0.86 2.56
C HIS A 197 -1.56 0.50 1.14
N VAL A 198 -1.81 1.35 0.15
CA VAL A 198 -1.57 1.01 -1.27
C VAL A 198 -0.77 2.07 -2.00
N LEU A 199 -1.15 3.34 -1.92
CA LEU A 199 -0.60 4.38 -2.81
C LEU A 199 0.71 5.01 -2.30
N ALA A 200 0.91 5.14 -1.00
CA ALA A 200 2.15 5.64 -0.41
C ALA A 200 2.47 4.93 0.92
N PRO A 201 2.47 3.58 0.98
CA PRO A 201 2.77 2.86 2.20
C PRO A 201 4.20 3.11 2.67
N THR A 202 4.37 3.19 3.98
CA THR A 202 5.69 3.37 4.62
C THR A 202 6.16 2.07 5.26
N ALA A 203 7.41 2.02 5.72
CA ALA A 203 7.90 0.87 6.48
C ALA A 203 7.30 0.77 7.90
N LYS A 204 6.70 1.86 8.41
CA LYS A 204 6.13 1.91 9.76
C LYS A 204 4.78 1.18 9.79
N HIS A 205 4.62 0.28 10.75
CA HIS A 205 3.40 -0.50 10.94
C HIS A 205 2.24 0.37 11.42
N ASP A 206 1.06 0.22 10.81
CA ASP A 206 -0.18 0.96 11.12
C ASP A 206 0.05 2.47 11.29
N TYR A 207 0.84 3.06 10.39
CA TYR A 207 1.21 4.47 10.47
C TYR A 207 1.28 5.14 9.10
N ILE A 208 0.78 6.38 9.05
CA ILE A 208 0.88 7.27 7.90
C ILE A 208 1.28 8.69 8.34
N SER A 209 2.15 9.33 7.57
CA SER A 209 2.31 10.79 7.62
C SER A 209 1.33 11.41 6.63
N ILE A 210 0.53 12.38 7.09
CA ILE A 210 -0.52 13.01 6.29
C ILE A 210 -0.01 14.39 5.87
N ASP A 211 0.96 14.41 4.96
CA ASP A 211 1.48 15.64 4.34
C ASP A 211 0.53 16.21 3.27
N PHE A 212 -0.60 15.55 3.03
CA PHE A 212 -1.65 15.92 2.08
C PHE A 212 -2.93 16.46 2.76
N TRP A 213 -2.84 16.94 4.01
CA TRP A 213 -3.99 17.48 4.74
C TRP A 213 -4.72 18.60 3.99
N ALA A 214 -3.98 19.47 3.29
CA ALA A 214 -4.55 20.55 2.49
C ALA A 214 -5.53 20.03 1.44
N ALA A 215 -5.23 18.87 0.82
CA ALA A 215 -6.09 18.24 -0.18
C ALA A 215 -7.37 17.63 0.42
N LEU A 216 -7.37 17.34 1.72
CA LEU A 216 -8.53 16.84 2.47
C LEU A 216 -9.37 17.96 3.10
N ASN A 217 -8.92 19.21 3.04
CA ASN A 217 -9.57 20.29 3.75
C ASN A 217 -10.92 20.67 3.14
N ASP A 218 -10.97 20.71 1.80
CA ASP A 218 -12.19 20.90 1.02
C ASP A 218 -12.56 19.58 0.33
N ILE A 219 -13.49 18.85 0.97
CA ILE A 219 -13.91 17.51 0.55
C ILE A 219 -14.45 17.48 -0.88
N SER A 220 -15.11 18.56 -1.31
CA SER A 220 -15.68 18.67 -2.65
C SER A 220 -14.62 18.73 -3.75
N LYS A 221 -13.39 19.12 -3.38
CA LYS A 221 -12.25 19.31 -4.28
C LYS A 221 -11.23 18.19 -4.22
N ILE A 222 -11.43 17.12 -3.42
CA ILE A 222 -10.48 16.00 -3.34
C ILE A 222 -10.12 15.49 -4.74
N LYS A 223 -11.11 15.36 -5.62
CA LYS A 223 -10.95 14.92 -7.01
C LYS A 223 -10.20 15.90 -7.94
N ASP A 224 -10.07 17.16 -7.55
CA ASP A 224 -9.43 18.21 -8.37
C ASP A 224 -7.92 18.29 -8.11
N TRP A 225 -7.42 17.60 -7.08
CA TRP A 225 -5.99 17.52 -6.78
C TRP A 225 -5.28 16.44 -7.62
N ASN A 226 -3.99 16.66 -7.86
CA ASN A 226 -3.13 15.73 -8.57
C ASN A 226 -2.63 14.60 -7.65
N TRP A 227 -3.51 13.67 -7.32
CA TRP A 227 -3.14 12.49 -6.53
C TRP A 227 -2.17 11.58 -7.29
N GLY A 228 -2.28 11.46 -8.62
CA GLY A 228 -1.30 10.73 -9.43
C GLY A 228 0.12 11.26 -9.27
N GLY A 229 0.29 12.58 -9.34
CA GLY A 229 1.57 13.25 -9.11
C GLY A 229 2.09 13.06 -7.68
N TYR A 230 1.20 13.14 -6.68
CA TYR A 230 1.55 12.85 -5.28
C TYR A 230 2.07 11.41 -5.09
N VAL A 231 1.38 10.43 -5.69
CA VAL A 231 1.76 9.01 -5.61
C VAL A 231 3.07 8.75 -6.35
N LEU A 232 3.25 9.31 -7.55
CA LEU A 232 4.47 9.17 -8.34
C LEU A 232 5.68 9.77 -7.61
N LYS A 233 5.53 10.96 -7.01
CA LYS A 233 6.57 11.58 -6.17
C LYS A 233 6.98 10.66 -5.02
N ASN A 234 6.02 10.08 -4.29
CA ASN A 234 6.29 9.14 -3.20
C ASN A 234 6.97 7.85 -3.69
N LEU A 235 6.55 7.33 -4.85
CA LEU A 235 7.19 6.18 -5.49
C LEU A 235 8.65 6.46 -5.85
N PHE A 236 8.96 7.63 -6.41
CA PHE A 236 10.33 8.03 -6.73
C PHE A 236 11.22 8.18 -5.50
N GLN A 237 10.69 8.71 -4.40
CA GLN A 237 11.38 8.71 -3.12
C GLN A 237 11.64 7.29 -2.60
N ALA A 238 10.66 6.39 -2.74
CA ALA A 238 10.80 4.99 -2.38
C ALA A 238 11.88 4.27 -3.21
N VAL A 239 11.95 4.53 -4.53
CA VAL A 239 13.00 3.99 -5.42
C VAL A 239 14.38 4.47 -5.00
N LYS A 240 14.54 5.78 -4.73
CA LYS A 240 15.81 6.34 -4.25
C LYS A 240 16.26 5.67 -2.94
N LYS A 241 15.32 5.49 -2.00
CA LYS A 241 15.58 4.79 -0.74
C LYS A 241 15.97 3.33 -0.96
N PHE A 242 15.22 2.60 -1.78
CA PHE A 242 15.46 1.19 -2.11
C PHE A 242 16.87 0.99 -2.67
N LYS A 243 17.25 1.76 -3.70
CA LYS A 243 18.58 1.69 -4.31
C LYS A 243 19.69 1.97 -3.29
N ALA A 244 19.48 2.95 -2.40
CA ALA A 244 20.44 3.26 -1.35
C ALA A 244 20.58 2.13 -0.31
N ASP A 245 19.49 1.43 0.05
CA ASP A 245 19.52 0.29 0.98
C ASP A 245 20.20 -0.94 0.36
N VAL A 246 19.94 -1.21 -0.92
CA VAL A 246 20.60 -2.29 -1.68
C VAL A 246 22.09 -2.01 -1.80
N LEU A 247 22.50 -0.77 -2.11
CA LEU A 247 23.91 -0.38 -2.19
C LEU A 247 24.63 -0.55 -0.84
N ARG A 248 23.95 -0.28 0.28
CA ARG A 248 24.47 -0.51 1.64
C ARG A 248 24.54 -1.98 2.04
N ARG A 249 24.05 -2.90 1.21
CA ARG A 249 23.98 -4.34 1.48
C ARG A 249 23.22 -4.66 2.76
N ASN A 250 22.12 -3.95 2.99
CA ASN A 250 21.25 -4.24 4.13
C ASN A 250 20.70 -5.67 3.98
N PRO A 251 20.73 -6.52 5.04
CA PRO A 251 20.24 -7.88 4.96
C PRO A 251 18.71 -7.95 4.73
N THR A 252 18.00 -6.92 5.20
CA THR A 252 16.56 -6.74 4.95
C THR A 252 16.33 -5.38 4.30
N VAL A 253 15.61 -5.38 3.19
CA VAL A 253 15.19 -4.17 2.47
C VAL A 253 13.67 -4.07 2.54
N HIS A 254 13.18 -3.03 3.22
CA HIS A 254 11.76 -2.71 3.28
C HIS A 254 11.36 -1.92 2.03
N ILE A 255 10.61 -2.55 1.12
CA ILE A 255 10.04 -1.87 -0.04
C ILE A 255 8.84 -1.03 0.41
N VAL A 256 8.88 0.26 0.07
CA VAL A 256 7.87 1.27 0.42
C VAL A 256 7.32 1.93 -0.85
N GLY A 257 6.35 2.84 -0.72
CA GLY A 257 5.69 3.49 -1.86
C GLY A 257 4.82 2.52 -2.67
N CYS A 258 4.22 3.02 -3.75
CA CYS A 258 3.29 2.23 -4.57
C CYS A 258 4.01 1.21 -5.49
N HIS A 259 4.78 0.26 -4.95
CA HIS A 259 5.42 -0.76 -5.79
C HIS A 259 4.42 -1.67 -6.53
N LEU A 260 3.13 -1.66 -6.14
CA LEU A 260 2.05 -2.35 -6.85
C LEU A 260 1.81 -1.74 -8.23
N PHE A 261 1.93 -0.40 -8.33
CA PHE A 261 1.84 0.31 -9.60
C PHE A 261 2.88 -0.21 -10.57
N LEU A 262 4.15 -0.29 -10.16
CA LEU A 262 5.24 -0.78 -11.00
C LEU A 262 4.95 -2.20 -11.51
N GLN A 263 4.51 -3.09 -10.62
CA GLN A 263 4.17 -4.47 -10.99
C GLN A 263 3.07 -4.51 -12.06
N LEU A 264 1.97 -3.79 -11.84
CA LEU A 264 0.83 -3.77 -12.75
C LEU A 264 1.17 -3.10 -14.08
N PHE A 265 1.79 -1.93 -14.02
CA PHE A 265 2.06 -1.08 -15.17
C PHE A 265 3.06 -1.74 -16.13
N VAL A 266 4.12 -2.35 -15.60
CA VAL A 266 5.06 -3.10 -16.43
C VAL A 266 4.38 -4.31 -17.06
N LEU A 267 3.70 -5.16 -16.28
CA LEU A 267 3.04 -6.36 -16.82
C LEU A 267 1.97 -6.02 -17.87
N ASP A 268 1.23 -4.93 -17.69
CA ASP A 268 0.23 -4.45 -18.66
C ASP A 268 0.86 -3.97 -19.99
N SER A 269 2.13 -3.56 -19.93
CA SER A 269 2.92 -3.01 -21.04
C SER A 269 3.73 -4.07 -21.80
N LEU A 270 3.86 -5.29 -21.29
CA LEU A 270 4.60 -6.38 -21.94
C LEU A 270 3.74 -7.15 -22.95
N GLU A 271 4.39 -7.71 -23.97
CA GLU A 271 3.80 -8.67 -24.90
C GLU A 271 3.78 -10.08 -24.28
N LEU A 272 2.62 -10.50 -23.77
CA LEU A 272 2.43 -11.75 -23.02
C LEU A 272 1.44 -12.70 -23.74
N GLY A 273 1.03 -12.39 -24.97
CA GLY A 273 0.08 -13.17 -25.75
C GLY A 273 -1.27 -13.32 -25.04
N VAL A 274 -1.70 -14.57 -24.81
CA VAL A 274 -3.00 -14.89 -24.21
C VAL A 274 -3.20 -14.34 -22.79
N LEU A 275 -2.13 -13.96 -22.09
CA LEU A 275 -2.22 -13.36 -20.76
C LEU A 275 -2.55 -11.87 -20.81
N ASN A 276 -2.35 -11.20 -21.94
CA ASN A 276 -2.61 -9.76 -22.05
C ASN A 276 -4.09 -9.44 -21.82
N ARG A 277 -4.35 -8.29 -21.19
CA ARG A 277 -5.71 -7.81 -20.90
C ARG A 277 -6.23 -6.92 -22.03
N ALA A 278 -7.55 -6.93 -22.22
CA ALA A 278 -8.21 -6.08 -23.21
C ALA A 278 -7.75 -4.62 -23.09
N ARG A 279 -7.48 -3.98 -24.22
CA ARG A 279 -7.07 -2.56 -24.29
C ARG A 279 -8.30 -1.66 -24.20
N GLY A 280 -8.09 -0.39 -23.85
CA GLY A 280 -9.16 0.62 -23.75
C GLY A 280 -10.08 0.47 -22.53
N VAL A 281 -9.74 -0.42 -21.59
CA VAL A 281 -10.46 -0.55 -20.31
C VAL A 281 -9.64 0.09 -19.21
N THR A 282 -10.23 1.01 -18.47
CA THR A 282 -9.64 1.69 -17.32
C THR A 282 -10.67 1.79 -16.20
N PRO A 283 -10.26 1.73 -14.91
CA PRO A 283 -8.88 1.56 -14.44
C PRO A 283 -8.35 0.14 -14.65
N ARG A 284 -7.03 -0.01 -14.79
CA ARG A 284 -6.44 -1.34 -15.05
C ARG A 284 -6.54 -2.29 -13.87
N ILE A 285 -6.51 -1.79 -12.63
CA ILE A 285 -6.49 -2.60 -11.40
C ILE A 285 -7.65 -3.62 -11.35
N GLY A 286 -8.83 -3.29 -11.88
CA GLY A 286 -9.99 -4.20 -11.94
C GLY A 286 -9.80 -5.44 -12.82
N LEU A 287 -8.86 -5.40 -13.76
CA LEU A 287 -8.58 -6.49 -14.70
C LEU A 287 -7.66 -7.57 -14.10
N TYR A 288 -7.10 -7.32 -12.92
CA TYR A 288 -6.05 -8.14 -12.34
C TYR A 288 -6.45 -8.72 -10.98
N ASP A 289 -6.53 -10.04 -10.92
CA ASP A 289 -6.55 -10.81 -9.68
C ASP A 289 -5.17 -11.40 -9.39
N TYR A 290 -5.02 -11.95 -8.19
CA TYR A 290 -3.78 -12.56 -7.72
C TYR A 290 -3.24 -13.62 -8.70
N GLU A 291 -4.10 -14.53 -9.19
CA GLU A 291 -3.66 -15.64 -10.04
C GLU A 291 -3.20 -15.14 -11.41
N SER A 292 -3.89 -14.16 -11.98
CA SER A 292 -3.48 -13.56 -13.25
C SER A 292 -2.12 -12.90 -13.19
N ILE A 293 -1.83 -12.15 -12.12
CA ILE A 293 -0.54 -11.50 -11.92
C ILE A 293 0.56 -12.53 -11.67
N LYS A 294 0.28 -13.55 -10.87
CA LYS A 294 1.20 -14.66 -10.64
C LYS A 294 1.59 -15.34 -11.97
N ASN A 295 0.61 -15.69 -12.80
CA ASN A 295 0.85 -16.31 -14.12
C ASN A 295 1.66 -15.41 -15.05
N MET A 296 1.42 -14.10 -15.03
CA MET A 296 2.20 -13.14 -15.83
C MET A 296 3.64 -13.04 -15.34
N VAL A 297 3.88 -13.01 -14.03
CA VAL A 297 5.24 -13.00 -13.47
C VAL A 297 5.96 -14.30 -13.79
N GLU A 298 5.30 -15.46 -13.68
CA GLU A 298 5.86 -16.76 -14.08
C GLU A 298 6.25 -16.77 -15.56
N LYS A 299 5.41 -16.20 -16.45
CA LYS A 299 5.67 -16.13 -17.88
C LYS A 299 6.93 -15.34 -18.24
N ILE A 300 7.24 -14.26 -17.49
CA ILE A 300 8.42 -13.42 -17.73
C ILE A 300 9.66 -13.87 -16.95
N THR A 301 9.51 -14.87 -16.09
CA THR A 301 10.60 -15.37 -15.25
C THR A 301 11.61 -16.17 -16.09
N VAL A 302 12.89 -15.82 -15.95
CA VAL A 302 14.02 -16.51 -16.59
C VAL A 302 14.93 -17.05 -15.49
N ASN A 303 15.11 -18.38 -15.46
CA ASN A 303 15.94 -19.08 -14.49
C ASN A 303 17.33 -19.36 -15.06
N PHE A 304 18.37 -19.10 -14.28
CA PHE A 304 19.77 -19.39 -14.63
C PHE A 304 20.29 -20.62 -13.88
N ALA A 305 21.38 -21.21 -14.37
CA ALA A 305 21.95 -22.48 -13.88
C ALA A 305 22.41 -22.47 -12.41
N LEU A 306 22.53 -21.29 -11.78
CA LEU A 306 22.95 -21.12 -10.38
C LEU A 306 21.79 -20.74 -9.44
N GLY A 307 20.53 -20.89 -9.88
CA GLY A 307 19.36 -20.50 -9.09
C GLY A 307 19.09 -18.99 -9.07
N GLU A 308 19.84 -18.21 -9.84
CA GLU A 308 19.52 -16.81 -10.10
C GLU A 308 18.26 -16.70 -10.97
N VAL A 309 17.42 -15.72 -10.64
CA VAL A 309 16.14 -15.49 -11.29
C VAL A 309 16.12 -14.06 -11.82
N SER A 310 15.66 -13.88 -13.06
CA SER A 310 15.43 -12.58 -13.69
C SER A 310 14.03 -12.53 -14.31
N PHE A 311 13.58 -11.34 -14.75
CA PHE A 311 12.20 -11.11 -15.19
C PHE A 311 12.11 -10.49 -16.60
N HIS A 312 13.03 -10.88 -17.49
CA HIS A 312 13.13 -10.33 -18.85
C HIS A 312 12.57 -11.22 -19.97
N GLY A 313 11.64 -12.12 -19.63
CA GLY A 313 11.10 -13.12 -20.57
C GLY A 313 10.12 -12.60 -21.63
N ALA A 314 9.84 -11.29 -21.67
CA ALA A 314 8.93 -10.69 -22.67
C ALA A 314 9.35 -9.25 -23.02
N PRO A 315 9.23 -8.82 -24.29
CA PRO A 315 9.50 -7.43 -24.68
C PRO A 315 8.34 -6.50 -24.30
N VAL A 316 8.61 -5.20 -24.23
CA VAL A 316 7.59 -4.15 -24.20
C VAL A 316 6.84 -4.18 -25.53
N ARG A 317 5.52 -3.98 -25.50
CA ARG A 317 4.72 -3.92 -26.73
C ARG A 317 5.22 -2.80 -27.62
N SER A 318 5.32 -3.07 -28.92
CA SER A 318 5.79 -2.12 -29.93
C SER A 318 4.98 -0.82 -30.02
N GLU A 319 3.73 -0.83 -29.54
CA GLU A 319 2.86 0.35 -29.49
C GLU A 319 3.23 1.32 -28.35
N LEU A 320 3.99 0.84 -27.37
CA LEU A 320 4.39 1.55 -26.16
C LEU A 320 5.91 1.81 -26.11
N SER A 321 6.67 1.24 -27.04
CA SER A 321 8.11 1.48 -27.13
C SER A 321 8.36 2.90 -27.65
N VAL A 322 9.04 3.70 -26.83
CA VAL A 322 9.61 5.00 -27.21
C VAL A 322 10.89 4.80 -28.00
#